data_AF-A0A960UBG8-F1
#
_entry.id   AF-A0A960UBG8-F1
#
_cell.length_a   1.000
_cell.length_b   1.000
_cell.length_c   1.000
_cell.angle_alpha   90.00
_cell.angle_beta   90.00
_cell.angle_gamma   90.00
#
_symmetry.space_group_name_H-M   'P 1'
#
loop_
_entity.id
_entity.type
_entity.pdbx_description
1 polymer ?
#
loop_
_entity_poly.entity_id
_entity_poly.type
_entity_poly.pdbx_seq_one_letter_code
_entity_poly.pdbx_strand_id
1 'polypeptide(L)'
;MIYTELGTSGLRVSKICLGTMTWGEQNTEKEAHEQLDYASEQGINFIDTAEMYPVPPKKETYSRTESIIGNWDRLHKERDKFILATKVIGPMRTDYIRSGINRLDRENITQAIEASLKRLKTDYIDLYQLHWPDRHTNFFGK
;
A
#
# COMPACT_ATOMS: atom_id res chain seq x y z
N MET A 1 -9.71 -2.02 20.77
CA MET A 1 -8.72 -1.27 19.97
C MET A 1 -8.57 0.16 20.50
N ILE A 2 -7.36 0.72 20.50
CA ILE A 2 -7.09 2.14 20.79
C ILE A 2 -6.93 2.88 19.46
N TYR A 3 -7.56 4.04 19.33
CA TYR A 3 -7.49 4.88 18.13
C TYR A 3 -6.89 6.24 18.45
N THR A 4 -6.10 6.76 17.52
CA THR A 4 -5.48 8.09 17.57
C THR A 4 -5.78 8.86 16.30
N GLU A 5 -5.68 10.19 16.36
CA GLU A 5 -5.67 11.00 15.14
C GLU A 5 -4.31 10.89 14.45
N LEU A 6 -4.31 10.78 13.12
CA LEU A 6 -3.10 10.77 12.31
C LEU A 6 -2.66 12.22 12.02
N GLY A 7 -1.66 12.70 12.76
CA GLY A 7 -1.20 14.09 12.63
C GLY A 7 -2.32 15.08 12.92
N THR A 8 -2.56 16.01 11.98
CA THR A 8 -3.65 17.00 12.05
C THR A 8 -4.71 16.76 10.96
N SER A 9 -4.82 15.53 10.46
CA SER A 9 -5.66 15.20 9.30
C SER A 9 -7.13 14.96 9.63
N GLY A 10 -7.51 14.79 10.90
CA GLY A 10 -8.82 14.29 11.31
C GLY A 10 -9.04 12.78 11.10
N LEU A 11 -8.11 12.06 10.44
CA LEU A 11 -8.23 10.61 10.27
C LEU A 11 -8.00 9.88 11.61
N ARG A 12 -8.99 9.08 12.03
CA ARG A 12 -8.92 8.26 13.25
C ARG A 12 -8.41 6.86 12.91
N VAL A 13 -7.13 6.62 13.15
CA VAL A 13 -6.45 5.35 12.85
C VAL A 13 -6.29 4.49 14.11
N SER A 14 -6.34 3.18 13.96
CA SER A 14 -5.94 2.23 15.00
C SER A 14 -4.46 2.46 15.32
N LYS A 15 -4.10 2.41 16.61
CA LYS A 15 -2.72 2.66 17.05
C LYS A 15 -1.71 1.60 16.57
N ILE A 16 -2.22 0.47 16.09
CA ILE A 16 -1.51 -0.57 15.36
C ILE A 16 -1.98 -0.52 13.90
N CYS A 17 -1.03 -0.52 12.96
CA CYS A 17 -1.28 -0.60 11.52
C CYS A 17 -0.94 -2.01 11.03
N LEU A 18 -1.75 -2.56 10.14
CA LEU A 18 -1.46 -3.82 9.46
C LEU A 18 -0.55 -3.54 8.26
N GLY A 19 0.72 -3.96 8.36
CA GLY A 19 1.66 -3.95 7.23
C GLY A 19 1.52 -5.20 6.37
N THR A 20 1.70 -5.06 5.05
CA THR A 20 1.26 -6.06 4.07
C THR A 20 2.33 -6.54 3.08
N MET A 21 3.58 -6.10 3.27
CA MET A 21 4.65 -6.25 2.26
C MET A 21 5.03 -7.70 1.88
N THR A 22 4.57 -8.73 2.61
CA THR A 22 4.89 -10.13 2.34
C THR A 22 3.85 -10.83 1.44
N TRP A 23 2.71 -10.19 1.19
CA TRP A 23 1.56 -10.82 0.53
C TRP A 23 1.73 -10.87 -0.99
N GLY A 24 1.71 -12.07 -1.55
CA GLY A 24 2.01 -12.34 -2.96
C GLY A 24 3.44 -12.82 -3.22
N GLU A 25 4.26 -12.92 -2.17
CA GLU A 25 5.60 -13.52 -2.19
C GLU A 25 5.71 -14.63 -1.13
N GLN A 26 5.70 -14.27 0.16
CA GLN A 26 5.81 -15.24 1.25
C GLN A 26 4.43 -15.74 1.70
N ASN A 27 3.40 -14.91 1.56
CA ASN A 27 2.02 -15.28 1.88
C ASN A 27 1.18 -15.40 0.60
N THR A 28 0.31 -16.40 0.60
CA THR A 28 -0.75 -16.55 -0.40
C THR A 28 -1.86 -15.51 -0.19
N GLU A 29 -2.70 -15.32 -1.20
CA GLU A 29 -3.88 -14.45 -1.10
C GLU A 29 -4.83 -14.89 0.02
N LYS A 30 -5.01 -16.21 0.20
CA LYS A 30 -5.83 -16.76 1.29
C LYS A 30 -5.29 -16.37 2.67
N GLU A 31 -3.99 -16.56 2.91
CA GLU A 31 -3.35 -16.19 4.18
C GLU A 31 -3.38 -14.67 4.42
N ALA A 32 -3.31 -13.86 3.36
CA ALA A 32 -3.47 -12.41 3.45
C ALA A 32 -4.90 -12.03 3.84
N HIS A 33 -5.92 -12.69 3.27
CA HIS A 33 -7.31 -12.47 3.65
C HIS A 33 -7.60 -12.92 5.08
N GLU A 34 -7.04 -14.05 5.53
CA GLU A 34 -7.13 -14.48 6.93
C GLU A 34 -6.51 -13.45 7.90
N GLN A 35 -5.38 -12.83 7.52
CA GLN A 35 -4.77 -11.73 8.29
C GLN A 35 -5.63 -10.46 8.29
N LEU A 36 -6.23 -10.09 7.15
CA LEU A 36 -7.14 -8.94 7.04
C LEU A 36 -8.39 -9.12 7.89
N ASP A 37 -9.01 -10.30 7.82
CA ASP A 37 -10.19 -10.63 8.62
C ASP A 37 -9.89 -10.55 10.11
N TYR A 38 -8.80 -11.21 10.55
CA TYR A 38 -8.38 -11.16 11.95
C TYR A 38 -8.09 -9.74 12.42
N ALA A 39 -7.33 -8.95 11.64
CA ALA A 39 -7.01 -7.57 11.98
C ALA A 39 -8.29 -6.73 12.13
N SER A 40 -9.23 -6.86 11.19
CA SER A 40 -10.49 -6.15 11.23
C SER A 40 -11.36 -6.57 12.43
N GLU A 41 -11.41 -7.86 12.77
CA GLU A 41 -12.10 -8.37 13.97
C GLU A 41 -11.51 -7.84 15.28
N GLN A 42 -10.19 -7.60 15.31
CA GLN A 42 -9.53 -6.93 16.45
C GLN A 42 -9.73 -5.40 16.46
N GLY A 43 -10.43 -4.86 15.47
CA GLY A 43 -10.70 -3.43 15.31
C GLY A 43 -9.56 -2.65 14.66
N ILE A 44 -8.59 -3.29 14.01
CA ILE A 44 -7.59 -2.57 13.21
C ILE A 44 -8.31 -2.02 11.97
N ASN A 45 -8.21 -0.70 11.76
CA ASN A 45 -8.74 -0.05 10.57
C ASN A 45 -7.65 0.48 9.63
N PHE A 46 -6.39 0.51 10.08
CA PHE A 46 -5.29 1.10 9.31
C PHE A 46 -4.49 0.02 8.58
N ILE A 47 -4.53 0.06 7.25
CA ILE A 47 -3.88 -0.92 6.36
C ILE A 47 -2.82 -0.20 5.52
N ASP A 48 -1.58 -0.67 5.55
CA ASP A 48 -0.46 -0.10 4.81
C ASP A 48 0.02 -1.04 3.68
N THR A 49 0.04 -0.53 2.46
CA THR A 49 0.60 -1.21 1.28
C THR A 49 1.48 -0.25 0.47
N ALA A 50 1.98 -0.66 -0.70
CA ALA A 50 2.72 0.17 -1.65
C ALA A 50 2.61 -0.42 -3.06
N GLU A 51 2.76 0.42 -4.10
CA GLU A 51 2.70 -0.05 -5.49
C GLU A 51 3.74 -1.14 -5.80
N MET A 52 4.87 -1.14 -5.08
CA MET A 52 5.97 -2.08 -5.28
C MET A 52 5.83 -3.40 -4.54
N TYR A 53 4.94 -3.49 -3.54
CA TYR A 53 4.84 -4.69 -2.72
C TYR A 53 4.35 -5.87 -3.57
N PRO A 54 4.89 -7.08 -3.32
CA PRO A 54 5.59 -7.53 -2.10
C PRO A 54 7.12 -7.35 -2.11
N VAL A 55 7.77 -7.74 -1.00
CA VAL A 55 9.23 -7.79 -0.83
C VAL A 55 9.75 -9.23 -0.70
N PRO A 56 10.96 -9.54 -1.22
CA PRO A 56 11.83 -8.67 -2.02
C PRO A 56 11.19 -8.32 -3.39
N PRO A 57 11.31 -7.07 -3.85
CA PRO A 57 10.63 -6.61 -5.06
C PRO A 57 11.22 -7.24 -6.32
N LYS A 58 10.39 -7.85 -7.16
CA LYS A 58 10.76 -8.42 -8.45
C LYS A 58 9.66 -8.28 -9.49
N LYS A 59 10.02 -8.40 -10.76
CA LYS A 59 9.12 -8.17 -11.91
C LYS A 59 7.88 -9.05 -11.87
N GLU A 60 8.04 -10.30 -11.45
CA GLU A 60 7.00 -11.33 -11.49
C GLU A 60 5.91 -11.10 -10.43
N THR A 61 6.28 -10.45 -9.32
CA THR A 61 5.39 -10.21 -8.17
C THR A 61 5.00 -8.75 -8.00
N TYR A 62 5.52 -7.84 -8.81
CA TYR A 62 5.24 -6.41 -8.75
C TYR A 62 3.73 -6.12 -8.60
N SER A 63 3.41 -5.33 -7.57
CA SER A 63 2.06 -4.88 -7.22
C SER A 63 1.05 -5.96 -6.81
N ARG A 64 1.47 -7.23 -6.60
CA ARG A 64 0.54 -8.30 -6.20
C ARG A 64 -0.16 -8.01 -4.88
N THR A 65 0.51 -7.35 -3.93
CA THR A 65 -0.07 -7.04 -2.62
C THR A 65 -1.31 -6.16 -2.74
N GLU A 66 -1.28 -5.13 -3.59
CA GLU A 66 -2.46 -4.27 -3.82
C GLU A 66 -3.61 -5.04 -4.48
N SER A 67 -3.32 -5.92 -5.44
CA SER A 67 -4.34 -6.77 -6.07
C SER A 67 -4.98 -7.74 -5.06
N ILE A 68 -4.18 -8.33 -4.17
CA ILE A 68 -4.65 -9.22 -3.09
C ILE A 68 -5.58 -8.47 -2.14
N ILE A 69 -5.20 -7.26 -1.72
CA ILE A 69 -6.04 -6.38 -0.89
C ILE A 69 -7.33 -6.02 -1.64
N GLY A 70 -7.23 -5.64 -2.91
CA GLY A 70 -8.40 -5.31 -3.75
C GLY A 70 -9.31 -6.51 -4.06
N ASN A 71 -8.88 -7.74 -3.80
CA ASN A 71 -9.73 -8.92 -3.89
C ASN A 71 -10.45 -9.26 -2.57
N TRP A 72 -10.12 -8.58 -1.47
CA TRP A 72 -10.76 -8.82 -0.19
C TRP A 72 -12.14 -8.16 -0.12
N ASP A 73 -13.19 -8.98 -0.04
CA ASP A 73 -14.60 -8.59 -0.10
C ASP A 73 -15.00 -7.47 0.87
N ARG A 74 -14.48 -7.49 2.10
CA ARG A 74 -14.88 -6.52 3.13
C ARG A 74 -14.37 -5.12 2.82
N LEU A 75 -13.27 -4.98 2.09
CA LEU A 75 -12.79 -3.67 1.63
C LEU A 75 -13.86 -2.96 0.81
N HIS A 76 -14.60 -3.69 -0.04
CA HIS A 76 -15.62 -3.11 -0.91
C HIS A 76 -16.94 -2.87 -0.18
N LYS A 77 -17.31 -3.80 0.71
CA LYS A 77 -18.57 -3.74 1.46
C LYS A 77 -18.55 -2.70 2.58
N GLU A 78 -17.36 -2.41 3.11
CA GLU A 78 -17.17 -1.56 4.29
C GLU A 78 -16.01 -0.58 4.08
N ARG A 79 -15.86 -0.05 2.86
CA ARG A 79 -14.69 0.76 2.44
C ARG A 79 -14.41 1.93 3.38
N ASP A 80 -15.47 2.57 3.87
CA ASP A 80 -15.45 3.70 4.81
C ASP A 80 -14.95 3.34 6.21
N LYS A 81 -14.95 2.05 6.59
CA LYS A 81 -14.41 1.59 7.87
C LYS A 81 -12.89 1.47 7.87
N PHE A 82 -12.25 1.41 6.70
CA PHE A 82 -10.81 1.20 6.57
C PHE A 82 -10.10 2.48 6.14
N ILE A 83 -8.99 2.77 6.79
CA ILE A 83 -8.01 3.76 6.37
C ILE A 83 -6.95 3.03 5.56
N LEU A 84 -7.00 3.20 4.25
CA LEU A 84 -6.11 2.52 3.32
C LEU A 84 -4.97 3.46 2.91
N ALA A 85 -3.75 3.07 3.22
CA ALA A 85 -2.54 3.76 2.81
C ALA A 85 -1.80 2.99 1.72
N THR A 86 -1.38 3.70 0.68
CA THR A 86 -0.43 3.18 -0.31
C THR A 86 0.65 4.21 -0.62
N LYS A 87 1.65 3.82 -1.40
CA LYS A 87 2.85 4.60 -1.65
C LYS A 87 3.26 4.52 -3.11
N VAL A 88 3.71 5.65 -3.64
CA VAL A 88 4.46 5.74 -4.90
C VAL A 88 5.95 5.61 -4.59
N ILE A 89 6.66 4.79 -5.35
CA ILE A 89 8.10 4.67 -5.20
C ILE A 89 8.82 5.91 -5.74
N GLY A 90 9.89 6.31 -5.05
CA GLY A 90 10.90 7.17 -5.65
C GLY A 90 11.81 6.40 -6.60
N PRO A 91 12.90 7.03 -7.07
CA PRO A 91 13.83 6.42 -8.00
C PRO A 91 14.37 5.08 -7.49
N MET A 92 14.28 4.05 -8.33
CA MET A 92 14.81 2.71 -8.07
C MET A 92 15.35 2.12 -9.36
N ARG A 93 16.51 1.47 -9.28
CA ARG A 93 17.13 0.80 -10.43
C ARG A 93 16.36 -0.49 -10.76
N THR A 94 15.37 -0.37 -11.65
CA THR A 94 14.53 -1.45 -12.17
C THR A 94 14.13 -1.13 -13.62
N ASP A 95 13.79 -2.13 -14.42
CA ASP A 95 13.25 -1.98 -15.77
C ASP A 95 11.73 -2.19 -15.84
N TYR A 96 11.11 -2.77 -14.80
CA TYR A 96 9.72 -3.19 -14.82
C TYR A 96 8.74 -2.20 -14.18
N ILE A 97 9.24 -1.17 -13.50
CA ILE A 97 8.41 -0.09 -12.97
C ILE A 97 8.63 1.13 -13.84
N ARG A 98 7.58 1.52 -14.59
CA ARG A 98 7.59 2.70 -15.48
C ARG A 98 8.83 2.75 -16.38
N SER A 99 9.24 1.58 -16.89
CA SER A 99 10.42 1.41 -17.75
C SER A 99 11.73 1.95 -17.15
N GLY A 100 11.84 1.99 -15.82
CA GLY A 100 12.98 2.55 -15.09
C GLY A 100 13.00 4.06 -14.95
N ILE A 101 11.97 4.75 -15.44
CA ILE A 101 11.78 6.19 -15.29
C ILE A 101 10.79 6.41 -14.15
N ASN A 102 11.23 6.21 -12.90
CA ASN A 102 10.37 6.21 -11.69
C ASN A 102 10.68 7.37 -10.73
N ARG A 103 10.70 8.60 -11.25
CA ARG A 103 10.90 9.81 -10.44
C ARG A 103 9.59 10.31 -9.83
N LEU A 104 9.67 11.14 -8.80
CA LEU A 104 8.49 11.73 -8.16
C LEU A 104 8.03 13.01 -8.88
N ASP A 105 7.73 12.90 -10.17
CA ASP A 105 7.09 13.94 -10.97
C ASP A 105 5.58 13.69 -11.14
N ARG A 106 4.87 14.68 -11.70
CA ARG A 106 3.41 14.63 -11.87
C ARG A 106 2.97 13.39 -12.67
N GLU A 107 3.64 13.11 -13.78
CA GLU A 107 3.27 12.03 -14.67
C GLU A 107 3.39 10.67 -13.97
N ASN A 108 4.51 10.43 -13.31
CA ASN A 108 4.76 9.21 -12.55
C ASN A 108 3.78 9.01 -11.40
N ILE A 109 3.54 10.07 -10.62
CA ILE A 109 2.62 10.03 -9.47
C ILE A 109 1.20 9.74 -9.95
N THR A 110 0.74 10.39 -11.03
CA THR A 110 -0.59 10.15 -11.62
C THR A 110 -0.72 8.71 -12.12
N GLN A 111 0.27 8.21 -12.88
CA GLN A 111 0.24 6.82 -13.34
C GLN A 111 0.24 5.81 -12.19
N ALA A 112 1.04 6.07 -11.13
CA ALA A 112 1.12 5.19 -9.97
C ALA A 112 -0.21 5.14 -9.19
N ILE A 113 -0.82 6.29 -8.89
CA ILE A 113 -2.08 6.33 -8.13
C ILE A 113 -3.24 5.70 -8.91
N GLU A 114 -3.37 5.97 -10.21
CA GLU A 114 -4.41 5.36 -11.04
C GLU A 114 -4.27 3.84 -11.10
N ALA A 115 -3.04 3.34 -11.22
CA ALA A 115 -2.77 1.91 -11.23
C ALA A 115 -3.05 1.27 -9.86
N SER A 116 -2.71 1.95 -8.75
CA SER A 116 -3.02 1.50 -7.39
C SER A 116 -4.53 1.44 -7.15
N LEU A 117 -5.28 2.49 -7.48
CA LEU A 117 -6.74 2.53 -7.38
C LEU A 117 -7.39 1.37 -8.14
N LYS A 118 -6.92 1.09 -9.37
CA LYS A 118 -7.39 -0.04 -10.17
C LYS A 118 -7.14 -1.39 -9.52
N ARG A 119 -5.94 -1.62 -8.94
CA ARG A 119 -5.60 -2.89 -8.27
C ARG A 119 -6.36 -3.07 -6.96
N LEU A 120 -6.46 -2.00 -6.17
CA LEU A 120 -7.20 -1.96 -4.90
C LEU A 120 -8.72 -1.95 -5.09
N LYS A 121 -9.19 -1.73 -6.33
CA LYS A 121 -10.60 -1.65 -6.73
C LYS A 121 -11.41 -0.67 -5.87
N THR A 122 -10.83 0.50 -5.61
CA THR A 122 -11.46 1.61 -4.90
C THR A 122 -11.22 2.90 -5.68
N ASP A 123 -12.06 3.90 -5.44
CA ASP A 123 -12.03 5.22 -6.06
C ASP A 123 -11.20 6.24 -5.27
N TYR A 124 -10.79 5.93 -4.04
CA TYR A 124 -9.94 6.81 -3.23
C TYR A 124 -8.94 6.08 -2.32
N ILE A 125 -7.88 6.79 -1.94
CA ILE A 125 -6.87 6.39 -0.95
C ILE A 125 -6.89 7.41 0.18
N ASP A 126 -6.96 6.94 1.42
CA ASP A 126 -7.04 7.81 2.61
C ASP A 126 -5.71 8.50 2.91
N LEU A 127 -4.60 7.79 2.70
CA LEU A 127 -3.25 8.30 2.90
C LEU A 127 -2.34 7.86 1.75
N TYR A 128 -1.89 8.80 0.93
CA TYR A 128 -0.93 8.54 -0.13
C TYR A 128 0.45 9.10 0.21
N GLN A 129 1.47 8.26 0.10
CA GLN A 129 2.80 8.57 0.61
C GLN A 129 3.85 8.49 -0.48
N LEU A 130 4.88 9.33 -0.37
CA LEU A 130 6.13 9.14 -1.10
C LEU A 130 6.93 8.07 -0.36
N HIS A 131 7.22 6.94 -0.99
CA HIS A 131 7.83 5.79 -0.32
C HIS A 131 9.26 6.10 0.14
N TRP A 132 10.00 6.89 -0.63
CA TRP A 132 11.26 7.52 -0.25
C TRP A 132 11.49 8.79 -1.10
N PRO A 133 12.42 9.69 -0.71
CA PRO A 133 12.66 10.92 -1.44
C PRO A 133 13.19 10.69 -2.87
N ASP A 134 12.89 11.65 -3.76
CA ASP A 134 13.46 11.68 -5.13
C ASP A 134 14.95 12.03 -5.13
N ARG A 135 15.37 12.91 -4.20
CA ARG A 135 16.77 13.30 -4.06
C ARG A 135 17.62 12.12 -3.57
N HIS A 136 18.88 12.09 -4.01
CA HIS A 136 19.86 11.12 -3.51
C HIS A 136 20.14 11.37 -2.01
N THR A 137 19.72 10.43 -1.17
CA THR A 137 19.93 10.45 0.29
C THR A 137 19.98 9.02 0.80
N ASN A 138 20.48 8.81 2.02
CA ASN A 138 20.33 7.52 2.70
C ASN A 138 18.88 7.39 3.21
N PHE A 139 18.12 6.43 2.68
CA PHE A 139 16.71 6.20 3.04
C PHE A 139 16.38 4.75 3.44
N PHE A 140 17.36 3.83 3.37
CA PHE A 140 17.23 2.43 3.85
C PHE A 140 18.47 1.93 4.60
N GLY A 141 19.28 2.84 5.14
CA GLY A 141 20.47 2.50 5.92
C GLY A 141 21.61 1.97 5.07
N LYS A 142 22.25 2.85 4.29
CA LYS A 142 23.69 2.82 3.96
C LYS A 142 24.22 4.24 3.80
#